data_AF-A0A847A981-F1
#
_entry.id   AF-A0A847A981-F1
#
_cell.length_a   1.000
_cell.length_b   1.000
_cell.length_c   1.000
_cell.angle_alpha   90.00
_cell.angle_beta   90.00
_cell.angle_gamma   90.00
#
_symmetry.space_group_name_H-M   'P 1'
#
loop_
_entity.id
_entity.type
_entity.pdbx_description
1 polymer ?
#
loop_
_entity_poly.entity_id
_entity_poly.type
_entity_poly.pdbx_seq_one_letter_code
_entity_poly.pdbx_strand_id
1 'polypeptide(L)'
;MKAADLFDFSFLRPLIFFFVPLAIFWAGMAFLHRTGKKKLFLVFFYLFFLGASALLAALNFPAGALAVLIVPVLAGWIFKTDLRGE
;
A
#
# COMPACT_ATOMS: atom_id res chain seq x y z
N MET A 1 -13.93 33.30 -14.26
CA MET A 1 -13.73 31.87 -14.02
C MET A 1 -14.99 31.32 -13.38
N LYS A 2 -15.61 30.28 -13.93
CA LYS A 2 -16.83 29.69 -13.39
C LYS A 2 -16.45 28.77 -12.22
N ALA A 3 -17.21 28.80 -11.13
CA ALA A 3 -16.97 27.94 -9.97
C ALA A 3 -16.97 26.42 -10.30
N ALA A 4 -17.54 26.03 -11.44
CA ALA A 4 -17.51 24.66 -11.94
C ALA A 4 -16.09 24.19 -12.33
N ASP A 5 -15.20 25.09 -12.77
CA ASP A 5 -13.81 24.74 -13.12
C ASP A 5 -12.96 24.45 -11.87
N LEU A 6 -13.42 24.85 -10.68
CA LEU A 6 -12.73 24.58 -9.40
C LEU A 6 -12.97 23.16 -8.87
N PHE A 7 -13.97 22.44 -9.40
CA PHE A 7 -14.34 21.08 -8.97
C PHE A 7 -14.16 20.04 -10.09
N ASP A 8 -13.28 20.31 -11.06
CA ASP A 8 -12.93 19.30 -12.05
C ASP A 8 -11.94 18.28 -11.46
N PHE A 9 -12.49 17.30 -10.77
CA PHE A 9 -11.75 16.17 -10.21
C PHE A 9 -11.43 15.07 -11.23
N SER A 10 -11.50 15.36 -12.53
CA SER A 10 -11.17 14.38 -13.58
C SER A 10 -9.74 13.86 -13.46
N PHE A 11 -8.82 14.65 -12.90
CA PHE A 11 -7.45 14.21 -12.58
C PHE A 11 -7.37 13.13 -11.48
N LEU A 12 -8.40 12.98 -10.65
CA LEU A 12 -8.49 11.93 -9.62
C LEU A 12 -9.05 10.60 -10.15
N ARG A 13 -9.70 10.59 -11.33
CA ARG A 13 -10.18 9.33 -11.94
C ARG A 13 -9.08 8.28 -12.13
N PRO A 14 -7.88 8.61 -12.64
CA PRO A 14 -6.79 7.64 -12.70
C PRO A 14 -6.34 7.14 -11.32
N LEU A 15 -6.41 7.98 -10.28
CA LEU A 15 -6.05 7.59 -8.91
C LEU A 15 -7.00 6.55 -8.31
N ILE A 16 -8.27 6.51 -8.73
CA ILE A 16 -9.24 5.52 -8.25
C ILE A 16 -8.74 4.09 -8.52
N PHE A 17 -8.05 3.88 -9.65
CA PHE A 17 -7.44 2.60 -9.98
C PHE A 17 -6.29 2.20 -9.05
N PHE A 18 -5.74 3.13 -8.27
CA PHE A 18 -4.77 2.83 -7.21
C PHE A 18 -5.44 2.62 -5.85
N PHE A 19 -6.41 3.47 -5.50
CA PHE A 19 -7.11 3.38 -4.22
C PHE A 19 -7.93 2.09 -4.08
N VAL A 20 -8.58 1.62 -5.16
CA VAL A 20 -9.39 0.39 -5.12
C VAL A 20 -8.55 -0.85 -4.81
N PRO A 21 -7.44 -1.14 -5.53
CA PRO A 21 -6.53 -2.23 -5.17
C PRO A 21 -5.95 -2.08 -3.76
N LEU A 22 -5.56 -0.88 -3.35
CA LEU A 22 -5.05 -0.62 -1.99
C LEU A 22 -6.08 -1.02 -0.92
N ALA A 23 -7.35 -0.65 -1.11
CA ALA A 23 -8.43 -1.04 -0.20
C ALA A 23 -8.64 -2.56 -0.19
N ILE A 24 -8.58 -3.22 -1.35
CA ILE A 24 -8.69 -4.69 -1.45
C ILE A 24 -7.53 -5.37 -0.73
N PHE A 25 -6.29 -4.91 -0.92
CA PHE A 25 -5.13 -5.45 -0.22
C PHE A 25 -5.24 -5.23 1.28
N TRP A 26 -5.74 -4.08 1.73
CA TRP A 26 -5.97 -3.79 3.14
C TRP A 26 -7.02 -4.70 3.77
N ALA A 27 -8.17 -4.86 3.12
CA ALA A 27 -9.21 -5.79 3.57
C ALA A 27 -8.71 -7.26 3.54
N GLY A 28 -7.95 -7.62 2.50
CA GLY A 28 -7.31 -8.94 2.37
C GLY A 28 -6.33 -9.21 3.51
N MET A 29 -5.52 -8.22 3.90
CA MET A 29 -4.64 -8.32 5.07
C MET A 29 -5.44 -8.55 6.36
N ALA A 30 -6.51 -7.79 6.60
CA ALA A 30 -7.35 -7.96 7.79
C ALA A 30 -7.98 -9.37 7.85
N PHE A 31 -8.40 -9.91 6.71
CA PHE A 31 -8.93 -11.27 6.61
C PHE A 31 -7.85 -12.33 6.86
N LEU A 32 -6.69 -12.22 6.18
CA LEU A 32 -5.57 -13.16 6.29
C LEU A 32 -4.97 -13.20 7.70
N HIS A 33 -4.96 -12.05 8.39
CA HIS A 33 -4.58 -11.95 9.79
C HIS A 33 -5.48 -12.83 10.68
N ARG A 34 -6.80 -12.80 10.45
CA ARG A 34 -7.76 -13.64 11.19
C ARG A 34 -7.62 -15.13 10.87
N THR A 35 -7.23 -15.49 9.64
CA THR A 35 -7.07 -16.90 9.24
C THR A 35 -5.74 -17.53 9.67
N GLY A 36 -4.83 -16.75 10.26
CA GLY A 36 -3.50 -17.24 10.68
C GLY A 36 -2.56 -17.56 9.51
N LYS A 37 -2.89 -17.17 8.27
CA LYS A 37 -2.08 -17.45 7.08
C LYS A 37 -0.92 -16.45 6.96
N LYS A 38 0.04 -16.52 7.89
CA LYS A 38 1.18 -15.59 8.04
C LYS A 38 1.95 -15.33 6.73
N LYS A 39 2.21 -16.38 5.92
CA LYS A 39 2.92 -16.25 4.63
C LYS A 39 2.15 -15.40 3.61
N LEU A 40 0.86 -15.67 3.43
CA LEU A 40 0.01 -14.87 2.53
C LEU A 40 -0.19 -13.45 3.04
N PHE A 41 -0.36 -13.28 4.35
CA PHE A 41 -0.43 -11.96 4.97
C PHE A 41 0.79 -11.12 4.62
N LEU A 42 2.00 -11.68 4.75
CA LEU A 42 3.23 -10.99 4.37
C LEU A 42 3.25 -10.61 2.89
N VAL A 43 2.88 -11.52 1.98
CA VAL A 43 2.80 -11.20 0.54
C VAL A 43 1.86 -10.02 0.29
N PHE A 44 0.65 -10.05 0.85
CA PHE A 44 -0.32 -8.95 0.73
C PHE A 44 0.19 -7.65 1.34
N PHE A 45 0.91 -7.74 2.46
CA PHE A 45 1.55 -6.60 3.10
C PHE A 45 2.61 -5.94 2.22
N TYR A 46 3.55 -6.71 1.65
CA TYR A 46 4.54 -6.16 0.71
C TYR A 46 3.88 -5.56 -0.53
N LEU A 47 2.86 -6.22 -1.10
CA LEU A 47 2.14 -5.71 -2.27
C LEU A 47 1.39 -4.41 -1.96
N PHE A 48 0.78 -4.28 -0.78
CA PHE A 48 0.11 -3.06 -0.33
C PHE A 48 1.10 -1.88 -0.29
N PHE A 49 2.24 -2.06 0.38
CA PHE A 49 3.24 -1.00 0.51
C PHE A 49 3.91 -0.64 -0.82
N LEU A 50 4.14 -1.63 -1.69
CA LEU A 50 4.64 -1.38 -3.05
C LEU A 50 3.62 -0.57 -3.87
N GLY A 51 2.34 -0.92 -3.79
CA GLY A 51 1.25 -0.17 -4.43
C GLY A 51 1.13 1.26 -3.90
N ALA A 52 1.26 1.44 -2.58
CA ALA A 52 1.26 2.76 -1.94
C ALA A 52 2.46 3.61 -2.41
N SER A 53 3.65 3.01 -2.51
CA SER A 53 4.84 3.68 -3.06
C SER A 53 4.61 4.11 -4.52
N ALA A 54 4.06 3.23 -5.35
CA ALA A 54 3.77 3.55 -6.75
C ALA A 54 2.74 4.68 -6.87
N LEU A 55 1.72 4.70 -6.02
CA LEU A 55 0.75 5.80 -5.94
C LEU A 55 1.42 7.13 -5.55
N LEU A 56 2.25 7.13 -4.51
CA LEU A 56 2.97 8.34 -4.08
C LEU A 56 3.92 8.86 -5.16
N ALA A 57 4.58 7.96 -5.89
CA ALA A 57 5.41 8.32 -7.03
C ALA A 57 4.58 8.92 -8.18
N ALA A 58 3.42 8.34 -8.49
CA ALA A 58 2.48 8.86 -9.48
C ALA A 58 1.91 10.25 -9.10
N LEU A 59 1.88 10.58 -7.80
CA LEU A 59 1.51 11.90 -7.28
C LEU A 59 2.66 12.91 -7.25
N ASN A 60 3.78 12.61 -7.91
CA ASN A 60 5.00 13.42 -7.87
C ASN A 60 5.55 13.64 -6.45
N PHE A 61 5.35 12.66 -5.56
CA PHE A 61 5.87 12.69 -4.19
C PHE A 61 6.92 11.58 -3.94
N PRO A 62 8.12 11.69 -4.54
CA PRO A 62 9.14 10.65 -4.51
C PRO A 62 9.73 10.40 -3.11
N ALA A 63 9.84 11.45 -2.28
CA ALA A 63 10.32 11.30 -0.91
C ALA A 63 9.39 10.42 -0.08
N GLY A 64 8.07 10.60 -0.21
CA GLY A 64 7.08 9.73 0.45
C GLY A 64 7.06 8.32 -0.11
N ALA A 65 7.23 8.16 -1.44
CA ALA A 65 7.32 6.85 -2.08
C ALA A 65 8.50 6.02 -1.52
N LEU A 66 9.66 6.63 -1.31
CA LEU A 66 10.78 5.93 -0.67
C LEU A 66 10.55 5.69 0.82
N ALA A 67 9.99 6.67 1.53
CA ALA A 67 9.75 6.56 2.97
C ALA A 67 8.80 5.41 3.32
N VAL A 68 7.75 5.20 2.51
CA VAL A 68 6.75 4.15 2.78
C VAL A 68 7.33 2.74 2.63
N LEU A 69 8.40 2.57 1.84
CA LEU A 69 9.09 1.28 1.68
C LEU A 69 9.97 0.88 2.88
N ILE A 70 10.22 1.79 3.82
CA ILE A 70 10.96 1.45 5.05
C ILE A 70 10.17 0.44 5.89
N VAL A 71 8.85 0.57 5.93
CA VAL A 71 7.96 -0.29 6.74
C VAL A 71 8.06 -1.77 6.34
N PRO A 72 7.93 -2.17 5.06
CA PRO A 72 8.10 -3.56 4.65
C PRO A 72 9.52 -4.09 4.89
N VAL A 73 10.54 -3.25 4.76
CA VAL A 73 11.93 -3.66 5.07
C VAL A 73 12.11 -3.97 6.55
N LEU A 74 11.60 -3.13 7.45
CA LEU A 74 11.65 -3.37 8.89
C LEU A 74 10.82 -4.59 9.29
N ALA A 75 9.64 -4.76 8.71
CA ALA A 75 8.83 -5.95 8.91
C ALA A 75 9.61 -7.21 8.50
N GLY A 76 10.26 -7.20 7.34
CA GLY A 76 11.10 -8.31 6.88
C GLY A 76 12.22 -8.68 7.87
N TRP A 77 12.85 -7.70 8.51
CA TRP A 77 13.84 -7.95 9.56
C TRP A 77 13.23 -8.62 10.79
N ILE A 78 12.10 -8.10 11.28
CA ILE A 78 11.41 -8.62 12.47
C ILE A 78 10.88 -10.05 12.22
N PHE A 79 10.30 -10.31 11.06
CA PHE A 79 9.79 -11.64 10.74
C PHE A 79 10.90 -12.65 10.42
N LYS A 80 12.06 -12.20 9.91
CA LYS A 80 13.22 -13.07 9.68
C LYS A 80 13.83 -13.57 10.99
N THR A 81 13.78 -12.78 12.06
CA THR A 81 14.19 -13.22 13.40
C THR A 81 13.22 -14.22 14.01
N ASP A 82 11.92 -14.08 13.73
CA ASP A 82 10.86 -14.97 14.25
C ASP A 82 10.89 -16.35 13.55
N LEU A 83 11.11 -16.39 12.23
CA LEU A 83 11.18 -17.64 11.43
C LEU A 83 12.51 -18.42 11.55
N ARG A 84 13.53 -17.85 12.21
CA ARG A 84 14.82 -18.52 12.49
C ARG A 84 14.90 -19.13 13.89
N GLY A 85 13.92 -18.85 14.75
CA GLY A 85 13.82 -19.39 16.10
C GLY A 85 13.02 -20.70 16.20
N GLU A 86 12.49 -21.20 15.08
CA GLU A 86 11.86 -22.53 14.95
C GLU A 86 12.85 -23.55 14.35
#